data_AF-A0A5B7IDM8-F1
#
_entry.id   AF-A0A5B7IDM8-F1
#
_cell.length_a   1.000
_cell.length_b   1.000
_cell.length_c   1.000
_cell.angle_alpha   90.00
_cell.angle_beta   90.00
_cell.angle_gamma   90.00
#
_symmetry.space_group_name_H-M   'P 1'
#
loop_
_entity.id
_entity.type
_entity.pdbx_description
1 polymer ?
#
loop_
_entity_poly.entity_id
_entity_poly.type
_entity_poly.pdbx_seq_one_letter_code
_entity_poly.pdbx_strand_id
1 'polypeptide(L)'
;MHHLLFSCSVYLNVSLPSSPSHRMLLSIVYDGHARNVANLPMDVFKAFTIASATELPADLLLIATLDRWGRRWLAFGTLLFSGFFSILTLAFPGTATTGLKEERAQSGVYRDLIKYANDVSSLPSGDPLAVAMLAIIGRFCVNITYNIGLQYAAELLPTVVRAQGVAGVHIAGYVAALLSPVIVYMVSVVVIH
;
A
#
# COMPACT_ATOMS: atom_id res chain seq x y z
N MET A 1 27.30 19.63 -19.46
CA MET A 1 25.97 19.27 -18.93
C MET A 1 25.51 17.87 -19.36
N HIS A 2 25.79 17.40 -20.58
CA HIS A 2 25.43 16.03 -21.02
C HIS A 2 26.13 14.89 -20.26
N HIS A 3 27.36 15.08 -19.75
CA HIS A 3 28.07 14.05 -18.96
C HIS A 3 27.48 13.77 -17.57
N LEU A 4 26.73 14.71 -16.97
CA LEU A 4 26.08 14.51 -15.67
C LEU A 4 24.77 13.71 -15.80
N LEU A 5 24.06 13.88 -16.91
CA LEU A 5 22.84 13.12 -17.21
C LEU A 5 23.15 11.63 -17.49
N PHE A 6 24.27 11.34 -18.15
CA PHE A 6 24.70 9.97 -18.41
C PHE A 6 25.15 9.24 -17.14
N SER A 7 25.84 9.95 -16.23
CA SER A 7 26.24 9.39 -14.93
C SER A 7 25.03 9.10 -14.02
N CYS A 8 23.99 9.94 -14.08
CA CYS A 8 22.73 9.70 -13.37
C CYS A 8 21.97 8.46 -13.91
N SER A 9 22.04 8.19 -15.22
CA SER A 9 21.39 7.03 -15.84
C SER A 9 22.12 5.70 -15.56
N VAL A 10 23.44 5.71 -15.31
CA VAL A 10 24.24 4.52 -15.00
C VAL A 10 24.14 4.12 -13.52
N TYR A 11 24.02 5.08 -12.59
CA TYR A 11 23.75 4.79 -11.17
C TYR A 11 22.34 4.24 -10.91
N LEU A 12 21.42 4.41 -11.86
CA LEU A 12 20.03 3.98 -11.78
C LEU A 12 19.80 2.51 -12.16
N ASN A 13 20.78 1.85 -12.81
CA ASN A 13 20.57 0.58 -13.53
C ASN A 13 21.14 -0.66 -12.81
N VAL A 14 21.40 -0.56 -11.51
CA VAL A 14 21.84 -1.70 -10.70
C VAL A 14 20.93 -1.81 -9.48
N SER A 15 19.99 -2.77 -9.53
CA SER A 15 19.44 -3.60 -8.43
C SER A 15 19.32 -3.03 -7.00
N LEU A 16 19.10 -1.72 -6.84
CA LEU A 16 19.06 -1.04 -5.55
C LEU A 16 17.63 -0.57 -5.24
N PRO A 17 17.15 -0.72 -3.98
CA PRO A 17 15.79 -0.29 -3.58
C PRO A 17 15.50 1.22 -3.73
N SER A 18 16.48 2.01 -4.18
CA SER A 18 16.40 3.45 -4.48
C SER A 18 16.09 3.78 -5.95
N SER A 19 15.95 2.80 -6.85
CA SER A 19 15.60 3.09 -8.24
C SER A 19 14.21 3.76 -8.34
N PRO A 20 14.01 4.72 -9.26
CA PRO A 20 12.74 5.44 -9.37
C PRO A 20 11.57 4.54 -9.79
N SER A 21 11.83 3.47 -10.55
CA SER A 21 10.82 2.45 -10.90
C SER A 21 10.34 1.68 -9.67
N HIS A 22 11.25 1.21 -8.81
CA HIS A 22 10.88 0.54 -7.56
C HIS A 22 10.06 1.45 -6.64
N ARG A 23 10.41 2.74 -6.59
CA ARG A 23 9.64 3.71 -5.80
C ARG A 23 8.28 4.05 -6.38
N MET A 24 8.14 4.07 -7.70
CA MET A 24 6.84 4.23 -8.34
C MET A 24 5.91 3.08 -7.96
N LEU A 25 6.42 1.83 -7.96
CA LEU A 25 5.66 0.66 -7.53
C LEU A 25 5.25 0.75 -6.04
N LEU A 26 6.19 1.07 -5.14
CA LEU A 26 5.89 1.20 -3.71
C LEU A 26 4.87 2.31 -3.42
N SER A 27 4.96 3.44 -4.14
CA SER A 27 4.03 4.56 -3.96
C SER A 27 2.61 4.18 -4.40
N ILE A 28 2.47 3.42 -5.49
CA ILE A 28 1.16 2.91 -5.94
C ILE A 28 0.57 1.95 -4.91
N VAL A 29 1.37 1.01 -4.39
CA VAL A 29 0.91 0.02 -3.41
C VAL A 29 0.51 0.70 -2.09
N TYR A 30 1.31 1.67 -1.64
CA TYR A 30 1.03 2.46 -0.44
C TYR A 30 -0.26 3.28 -0.60
N ASP A 31 -0.39 4.06 -1.67
CA ASP A 31 -1.59 4.86 -1.93
C ASP A 31 -2.84 3.97 -2.12
N GLY A 32 -2.68 2.82 -2.77
CA GLY A 32 -3.75 1.83 -2.92
C GLY A 32 -4.24 1.32 -1.57
N HIS A 33 -3.32 0.97 -0.66
CA HIS A 33 -3.66 0.61 0.71
C HIS A 33 -4.30 1.77 1.48
N ALA A 34 -3.76 2.99 1.36
CA ALA A 34 -4.28 4.17 2.05
C ALA A 34 -5.73 4.49 1.64
N ARG A 35 -6.05 4.37 0.35
CA ARG A 35 -7.42 4.54 -0.17
C ARG A 35 -8.34 3.37 0.21
N ASN A 36 -7.80 2.16 0.26
CA ASN A 36 -8.58 0.97 0.65
C ASN A 36 -9.03 0.99 2.12
N VAL A 37 -8.33 1.73 3.00
CA VAL A 37 -8.76 1.91 4.41
C VAL A 37 -10.14 2.56 4.52
N ALA A 38 -10.52 3.41 3.56
CA ALA A 38 -11.85 4.02 3.54
C ALA A 38 -12.97 3.02 3.15
N ASN A 39 -12.62 1.86 2.59
CA ASN A 39 -13.58 0.82 2.17
C ASN A 39 -13.79 -0.26 3.25
N LEU A 40 -13.14 -0.13 4.42
CA LEU A 40 -13.29 -1.08 5.52
C LEU A 40 -14.66 -0.92 6.20
N PRO A 41 -15.22 -1.96 6.84
CA PRO A 41 -16.50 -1.91 7.55
C PRO A 41 -16.48 -1.08 8.85
N MET A 42 -15.48 -0.22 9.00
CA MET A 42 -15.25 0.68 10.13
C MET A 42 -15.37 2.12 9.63
N ASP A 43 -15.87 2.99 10.49
CA ASP A 43 -15.98 4.42 10.17
C ASP A 43 -14.65 4.97 9.65
N VAL A 44 -14.71 5.72 8.54
CA VAL A 44 -13.56 6.29 7.84
C VAL A 44 -12.69 7.10 8.79
N PHE A 45 -13.30 7.83 9.74
CA PHE A 45 -12.57 8.59 10.74
C PHE A 45 -11.75 7.70 11.68
N LYS A 46 -12.32 6.58 12.14
CA LYS A 46 -11.61 5.63 13.01
C LYS A 46 -10.51 4.89 12.26
N ALA A 47 -10.79 4.47 11.03
CA ALA A 47 -9.86 3.74 10.18
C ALA A 47 -8.66 4.60 9.81
N PHE A 48 -8.91 5.85 9.40
CA PHE A 48 -7.87 6.81 9.10
C PHE A 48 -7.07 7.22 10.34
N THR A 49 -7.73 7.48 11.47
CA THR A 49 -7.05 7.83 12.73
C THR A 49 -6.13 6.71 13.20
N ILE A 50 -6.59 5.45 13.20
CA ILE A 50 -5.76 4.31 13.57
C ILE A 50 -4.60 4.16 12.59
N ALA A 51 -4.86 4.28 11.29
CA ALA A 51 -3.80 4.13 10.30
C ALA A 51 -2.74 5.23 10.40
N SER A 52 -3.12 6.49 10.59
CA SER A 52 -2.17 7.58 10.87
C SER A 52 -1.46 7.41 12.22
N ALA A 53 -2.14 6.90 13.25
CA ALA A 53 -1.50 6.58 14.52
C ALA A 53 -0.43 5.49 14.38
N THR A 54 -0.57 4.57 13.41
CA THR A 54 0.44 3.54 13.13
C THR A 54 1.63 4.02 12.29
N GLU A 55 1.61 5.24 11.75
CA GLU A 55 2.74 5.80 10.98
C GLU A 55 3.91 6.20 11.90
N LEU A 56 3.64 6.87 13.02
CA LEU A 56 4.66 7.22 14.02
C LEU A 56 5.43 6.01 14.60
N PRO A 57 4.79 4.93 15.06
CA PRO A 57 5.51 3.75 15.53
C PRO A 57 6.20 3.00 14.39
N ALA A 58 5.71 3.08 13.15
CA ALA A 58 6.40 2.50 12.00
C ALA A 58 7.76 3.19 11.78
N ASP A 59 7.79 4.51 11.86
CA ASP A 59 9.02 5.31 11.70
C ASP A 59 9.99 5.09 12.86
N LEU A 60 9.47 4.96 14.08
CA LEU A 60 10.30 4.65 15.26
C LEU A 60 10.90 3.25 15.17
N LEU A 61 10.10 2.25 14.79
CA LEU A 61 10.57 0.88 14.58
C LEU A 61 11.56 0.80 13.42
N LEU A 62 11.34 1.54 12.35
CA LEU A 62 12.28 1.66 11.24
C LEU A 62 13.65 2.09 11.77
N ILE A 63 13.73 3.19 12.51
CA ILE A 63 14.98 3.72 13.08
C ILE A 63 15.64 2.67 13.97
N ALA A 64 14.89 2.06 14.89
CA ALA A 64 15.43 1.07 15.83
C ALA A 64 15.93 -0.20 15.14
N THR A 65 15.26 -0.65 14.07
CA THR A 65 15.56 -1.93 13.41
C THR A 65 16.62 -1.77 12.31
N LEU A 66 16.77 -0.56 11.75
CA LEU A 66 17.73 -0.26 10.68
C LEU A 66 19.18 -0.56 11.08
N ASP A 67 19.54 -0.21 12.32
CA ASP A 67 20.90 -0.35 12.84
C ASP A 67 21.27 -1.81 13.17
N ARG A 68 20.30 -2.73 13.21
CA ARG A 68 20.51 -4.11 13.67
C ARG A 68 20.45 -5.17 12.57
N TRP A 69 19.53 -5.06 11.61
CA TRP A 69 19.29 -6.13 10.61
C TRP A 69 19.68 -5.78 9.17
N GLY A 70 20.07 -4.53 8.92
CA GLY A 70 20.47 -4.07 7.59
C GLY A 70 19.28 -3.82 6.65
N ARG A 71 19.43 -2.79 5.83
CA ARG A 71 18.33 -2.14 5.10
C ARG A 71 17.70 -2.98 3.98
N ARG A 72 18.46 -3.90 3.38
CA ARG A 72 17.99 -4.72 2.24
C ARG A 72 17.04 -5.84 2.69
N TRP A 73 17.39 -6.52 3.77
CA TRP A 73 16.59 -7.61 4.33
C TRP A 73 15.28 -7.10 4.94
N LEU A 74 15.29 -5.90 5.50
CA LEU A 74 14.11 -5.31 6.11
C LEU A 74 13.05 -4.93 5.07
N ALA A 75 13.45 -4.39 3.91
CA ALA A 75 12.53 -4.07 2.82
C ALA A 75 11.88 -5.35 2.23
N PHE A 76 12.68 -6.38 1.98
CA PHE A 76 12.17 -7.66 1.48
C PHE A 76 11.28 -8.38 2.50
N GLY A 77 11.69 -8.40 3.78
CA GLY A 77 10.93 -9.05 4.85
C GLY A 77 9.58 -8.39 5.12
N THR A 78 9.53 -7.05 5.16
CA THR A 78 8.28 -6.30 5.37
C THR A 78 7.31 -6.45 4.19
N LEU A 79 7.82 -6.50 2.95
CA LEU A 79 7.00 -6.77 1.77
C LEU A 79 6.44 -8.19 1.74
N LEU A 80 7.24 -9.21 2.07
CA LEU A 80 6.75 -10.59 2.16
C LEU A 80 5.69 -10.74 3.25
N PHE A 81 5.89 -10.11 4.40
CA PHE A 81 4.93 -10.14 5.49
C PHE A 81 3.63 -9.42 5.11
N SER A 82 3.71 -8.26 4.46
CA SER A 82 2.54 -7.55 3.93
C SER A 82 1.76 -8.37 2.91
N GLY A 83 2.47 -9.03 1.97
CA GLY A 83 1.86 -9.93 0.99
C GLY A 83 1.15 -11.11 1.65
N PHE A 84 1.76 -11.71 2.67
CA PHE A 84 1.15 -12.78 3.45
C PHE A 84 -0.13 -12.33 4.16
N PHE A 85 -0.11 -11.17 4.83
CA PHE A 85 -1.30 -10.61 5.49
C PHE A 85 -2.40 -10.23 4.49
N SER A 86 -2.03 -9.76 3.31
CA SER A 86 -2.99 -9.46 2.24
C SER A 86 -3.66 -10.73 1.70
N ILE A 87 -2.90 -11.82 1.53
CA ILE A 87 -3.44 -13.12 1.12
C ILE A 87 -4.33 -13.71 2.22
N LEU A 88 -3.95 -13.57 3.50
CA LEU A 88 -4.81 -13.97 4.62
C LEU A 88 -6.12 -13.18 4.66
N THR A 89 -6.09 -11.91 4.30
CA THR A 89 -7.31 -11.08 4.19
C THR A 89 -8.23 -11.63 3.08
N LEU A 90 -7.67 -12.11 1.97
CA LEU A 90 -8.43 -12.75 0.89
C LEU A 90 -9.10 -14.07 1.32
N ALA A 91 -8.53 -14.78 2.30
CA ALA A 91 -9.10 -16.01 2.83
C ALA A 91 -10.40 -15.79 3.63
N PHE A 92 -10.73 -14.55 4.00
CA PHE A 92 -11.96 -14.17 4.71
C PHE A 92 -12.82 -13.19 3.88
N PRO A 93 -13.40 -13.61 2.75
CA PRO A 93 -14.12 -12.74 1.83
C PRO A 93 -15.51 -12.32 2.36
N GLY A 94 -16.09 -13.07 3.31
CA GLY A 94 -17.46 -12.85 3.80
C GLY A 94 -17.66 -11.50 4.51
N THR A 95 -16.59 -10.91 5.02
CA THR A 95 -16.67 -9.81 5.99
C THR A 95 -16.47 -8.42 5.38
N ALA A 96 -15.79 -8.33 4.24
CA ALA A 96 -15.65 -7.07 3.48
C ALA A 96 -16.97 -6.59 2.87
N THR A 97 -17.98 -7.46 2.79
CA THR A 97 -19.29 -7.16 2.20
C THR A 97 -20.27 -6.52 3.18
N THR A 98 -20.03 -6.59 4.49
CA THR A 98 -20.98 -6.11 5.51
C THR A 98 -21.15 -4.59 5.48
N GLY A 99 -20.14 -3.84 5.03
CA GLY A 99 -20.24 -2.39 4.80
C GLY A 99 -20.97 -1.99 3.50
N LEU A 100 -21.23 -2.94 2.59
CA LEU A 100 -21.96 -2.69 1.32
C LEU A 100 -23.42 -3.13 1.38
N LYS A 101 -23.86 -3.78 2.46
CA LYS A 101 -25.23 -4.34 2.54
C LYS A 101 -26.31 -3.29 2.81
N GLU A 102 -25.98 -2.16 3.45
CA GLU A 102 -27.03 -1.27 3.96
C GLU A 102 -27.58 -0.25 2.93
N GLU A 103 -26.84 0.15 1.88
CA GLU A 103 -27.29 1.26 1.01
C GLU A 103 -27.83 0.86 -0.38
N ARG A 104 -27.72 -0.41 -0.82
CA ARG A 104 -28.04 -0.76 -2.23
C ARG A 104 -28.94 -1.99 -2.46
N ALA A 105 -29.61 -2.49 -1.43
CA ALA A 105 -30.50 -3.66 -1.52
C ALA A 105 -31.89 -3.38 -2.18
N GLN A 106 -32.04 -2.33 -3.00
CA GLN A 106 -33.34 -1.88 -3.51
C GLN A 106 -33.39 -1.64 -5.03
N SER A 107 -32.57 -2.33 -5.83
CA SER A 107 -32.82 -2.42 -7.27
C SER A 107 -32.81 -3.88 -7.75
N GLY A 108 -33.92 -4.32 -8.35
CA GLY A 108 -34.20 -5.71 -8.74
C GLY A 108 -33.32 -6.28 -9.86
N VAL A 109 -32.27 -5.54 -10.27
CA VAL A 109 -31.31 -5.93 -11.31
C VAL A 109 -30.15 -6.78 -10.74
N TYR A 110 -29.96 -6.80 -9.42
CA TYR A 110 -28.85 -7.47 -8.72
C TYR A 110 -29.05 -8.98 -8.46
N ARG A 111 -29.88 -9.72 -9.25
CA ARG A 111 -30.14 -11.15 -8.95
C ARG A 111 -28.89 -12.02 -9.05
N ASP A 112 -27.98 -11.72 -9.97
CA ASP A 112 -26.70 -12.42 -10.10
C ASP A 112 -25.72 -12.03 -8.98
N LEU A 113 -25.77 -10.78 -8.53
CA LEU A 113 -25.01 -10.27 -7.38
C LEU A 113 -25.54 -10.79 -6.04
N ILE A 114 -26.83 -11.09 -5.92
CA ILE A 114 -27.42 -11.79 -4.77
C ILE A 114 -26.96 -13.26 -4.75
N LYS A 115 -26.81 -13.88 -5.92
CA LYS A 115 -26.27 -15.25 -6.04
C LYS A 115 -24.79 -15.29 -5.62
N TYR A 116 -23.99 -14.34 -6.12
CA TYR A 116 -22.61 -14.15 -5.69
C TYR A 116 -22.52 -13.82 -4.20
N ALA A 117 -23.30 -12.87 -3.69
CA ALA A 117 -23.32 -12.51 -2.26
C ALA A 117 -23.74 -13.67 -1.34
N ASN A 118 -24.67 -14.53 -1.79
CA ASN A 118 -25.02 -15.75 -1.08
C ASN A 118 -23.85 -16.76 -1.08
N ASP A 119 -23.16 -16.93 -2.21
CA ASP A 119 -21.94 -17.75 -2.29
C ASP A 119 -20.82 -17.17 -1.38
N VAL A 120 -20.62 -15.85 -1.35
CA VAL A 120 -19.62 -15.20 -0.48
C VAL A 120 -20.02 -15.25 1.00
N SER A 121 -21.31 -15.27 1.31
CA SER A 121 -21.81 -15.43 2.69
C SER A 121 -21.67 -16.86 3.22
N SER A 122 -21.47 -17.84 2.33
CA SER A 122 -21.20 -19.23 2.71
C SER A 122 -19.73 -19.50 3.04
N LEU A 123 -18.84 -18.57 2.68
CA LEU A 123 -17.43 -18.59 3.05
C LEU A 123 -17.27 -18.21 4.53
N PRO A 124 -16.19 -18.65 5.20
CA PRO A 124 -15.94 -18.31 6.60
C PRO A 124 -15.92 -16.79 6.80
N SER A 125 -16.94 -16.24 7.46
CA SER A 125 -16.97 -14.85 7.86
C SER A 125 -16.12 -14.70 9.12
N GLY A 126 -14.90 -14.20 8.99
CA GLY A 126 -14.14 -13.70 10.14
C GLY A 126 -14.81 -12.46 10.71
N ASP A 127 -14.48 -12.09 11.95
CA ASP A 127 -15.03 -10.86 12.54
C ASP A 127 -14.61 -9.62 11.70
N PRO A 128 -15.52 -8.66 11.41
CA PRO A 128 -15.21 -7.44 10.63
C PRO A 128 -14.04 -6.65 11.14
N LEU A 129 -13.91 -6.63 12.46
CA LEU A 129 -12.79 -6.00 13.13
C LEU A 129 -11.47 -6.76 12.85
N ALA A 130 -11.47 -8.09 12.85
CA ALA A 130 -10.27 -8.88 12.60
C ALA A 130 -9.75 -8.70 11.16
N VAL A 131 -10.64 -8.70 10.17
CA VAL A 131 -10.28 -8.45 8.76
C VAL A 131 -9.74 -7.04 8.57
N ALA A 132 -10.34 -6.04 9.23
CA ALA A 132 -9.83 -4.68 9.21
C ALA A 132 -8.45 -4.55 9.87
N MET A 133 -8.22 -5.21 10.99
CA MET A 133 -6.91 -5.22 11.65
C MET A 133 -5.84 -5.90 10.79
N LEU A 134 -6.16 -7.00 10.11
CA LEU A 134 -5.25 -7.65 9.16
C LEU A 134 -4.84 -6.71 8.00
N ALA A 135 -5.80 -5.97 7.45
CA ALA A 135 -5.55 -4.97 6.40
C ALA A 135 -4.70 -3.79 6.91
N ILE A 136 -4.96 -3.31 8.13
CA ILE A 136 -4.17 -2.24 8.78
C ILE A 136 -2.73 -2.71 9.04
N ILE A 137 -2.53 -3.96 9.47
CA ILE A 137 -1.19 -4.55 9.64
C ILE A 137 -0.46 -4.65 8.29
N GLY A 138 -1.17 -5.07 7.23
CA GLY A 138 -0.64 -5.07 5.87
C GLY A 138 -0.16 -3.68 5.42
N ARG A 139 -0.96 -2.64 5.67
CA ARG A 139 -0.61 -1.22 5.41
C ARG A 139 0.60 -0.78 6.23
N PHE A 140 0.65 -1.13 7.52
CA PHE A 140 1.78 -0.80 8.40
C PHE A 140 3.11 -1.34 7.84
N CYS A 141 3.13 -2.58 7.38
CA CYS A 141 4.32 -3.17 6.78
C CYS A 141 4.75 -2.47 5.47
N VAL A 142 3.81 -2.10 4.60
CA VAL A 142 4.11 -1.32 3.38
C VAL A 142 4.68 0.05 3.76
N ASN A 143 4.16 0.69 4.80
CA ASN A 143 4.65 1.98 5.27
C ASN A 143 6.12 1.91 5.72
N ILE A 144 6.51 0.86 6.45
CA ILE A 144 7.91 0.63 6.81
C ILE A 144 8.77 0.53 5.55
N THR A 145 8.39 -0.30 4.58
CA THR A 145 9.15 -0.44 3.32
C THR A 145 9.29 0.89 2.59
N TYR A 146 8.20 1.68 2.55
CA TYR A 146 8.18 2.99 1.90
C TYR A 146 9.19 3.96 2.53
N ASN A 147 9.24 4.00 3.87
CA ASN A 147 10.19 4.85 4.60
C ASN A 147 11.65 4.40 4.44
N ILE A 148 11.95 3.08 4.37
CA ILE A 148 13.29 2.58 4.04
C ILE A 148 13.76 3.15 2.70
N GLY A 149 12.87 3.14 1.70
CA GLY A 149 13.18 3.63 0.35
C GLY A 149 13.60 5.10 0.31
N LEU A 150 12.99 5.94 1.16
CA LEU A 150 13.34 7.36 1.31
C LEU A 150 14.72 7.54 1.95
N GLN A 151 14.99 6.80 3.02
CA GLN A 151 16.30 6.82 3.69
C GLN A 151 17.42 6.31 2.79
N TYR A 152 17.13 5.28 2.00
CA TYR A 152 18.08 4.69 1.08
C TYR A 152 18.47 5.62 -0.08
N ALA A 153 17.53 6.43 -0.57
CA ALA A 153 17.81 7.46 -1.55
C ALA A 153 18.78 8.51 -0.99
N ALA A 154 18.56 8.99 0.24
CA ALA A 154 19.43 10.00 0.84
C ALA A 154 20.87 9.53 1.08
N GLU A 155 21.08 8.24 1.34
CA GLU A 155 22.41 7.68 1.64
C GLU A 155 23.24 7.35 0.40
N LEU A 156 22.58 6.94 -0.67
CA LEU A 156 23.27 6.64 -1.93
C LEU A 156 23.63 7.88 -2.73
N LEU A 157 22.87 8.98 -2.56
CA LEU A 157 23.09 10.18 -3.35
C LEU A 157 24.21 11.06 -2.76
N PRO A 158 25.24 11.43 -3.56
CA PRO A 158 26.28 12.34 -3.12
C PRO A 158 25.74 13.74 -2.86
N THR A 159 26.35 14.48 -1.92
CA THR A 159 25.82 15.73 -1.34
C THR A 159 25.46 16.81 -2.37
N VAL A 160 26.17 16.88 -3.49
CA VAL A 160 25.92 17.85 -4.59
C VAL A 160 24.67 17.56 -5.41
N VAL A 161 24.20 16.30 -5.45
CA VAL A 161 23.03 15.88 -6.23
C VAL A 161 21.94 15.25 -5.34
N ARG A 162 22.13 15.18 -4.03
CA ARG A 162 21.18 14.59 -3.08
C ARG A 162 19.81 15.24 -3.17
N ALA A 163 19.74 16.57 -3.10
CA ALA A 163 18.47 17.28 -3.19
C ALA A 163 17.76 17.03 -4.53
N GLN A 164 18.51 17.05 -5.64
CA GLN A 164 17.97 16.83 -6.99
C GLN A 164 17.50 15.39 -7.19
N GLY A 165 18.28 14.41 -6.72
CA GLY A 165 17.95 12.99 -6.80
C GLY A 165 16.71 12.64 -5.96
N VAL A 166 16.62 13.14 -4.73
CA VAL A 166 15.45 12.96 -3.86
C VAL A 166 14.20 13.64 -4.45
N ALA A 167 14.34 14.80 -5.09
CA ALA A 167 13.23 15.45 -5.79
C ALA A 167 12.72 14.62 -6.99
N GLY A 168 13.61 14.10 -7.85
CA GLY A 168 13.22 13.24 -8.98
C GLY A 168 12.52 11.95 -8.55
N VAL A 169 13.00 11.39 -7.45
CA VAL A 169 12.36 10.34 -6.66
C VAL A 169 10.93 10.76 -6.27
N HIS A 170 10.71 11.87 -5.57
CA HIS A 170 9.34 12.30 -5.22
C HIS A 170 8.44 12.53 -6.44
N ILE A 171 8.96 13.09 -7.53
CA ILE A 171 8.19 13.28 -8.76
C ILE A 171 7.66 11.94 -9.30
N ALA A 172 8.48 10.89 -9.35
CA ALA A 172 8.02 9.55 -9.75
C ALA A 172 6.94 8.99 -8.80
N GLY A 173 7.03 9.29 -7.50
CA GLY A 173 6.00 8.91 -6.53
C GLY A 173 4.68 9.65 -6.75
N TYR A 174 4.72 10.95 -7.06
CA TYR A 174 3.52 11.72 -7.37
C TYR A 174 2.85 11.26 -8.67
N VAL A 175 3.62 10.91 -9.70
CA VAL A 175 3.07 10.32 -10.94
C VAL A 175 2.32 9.02 -10.63
N ALA A 176 2.88 8.19 -9.75
CA ALA A 176 2.22 6.99 -9.24
C ALA A 176 0.91 7.31 -8.49
N ALA A 177 0.91 8.34 -7.63
CA ALA A 177 -0.26 8.78 -6.87
C ALA A 177 -1.41 9.27 -7.78
N LEU A 178 -1.08 9.86 -8.94
CA LEU A 178 -2.09 10.25 -9.94
C LEU A 178 -2.78 9.05 -10.59
N LEU A 179 -2.09 7.91 -10.72
CA LEU A 179 -2.64 6.67 -11.26
C LEU A 179 -3.41 5.84 -10.22
N SER A 180 -3.10 6.02 -8.93
CA SER A 180 -3.75 5.31 -7.83
C SER A 180 -5.29 5.33 -7.84
N PRO A 181 -5.98 6.49 -8.01
CA PRO A 181 -7.45 6.50 -8.02
C PRO A 181 -8.05 5.72 -9.18
N VAL A 182 -7.36 5.59 -10.31
CA VAL A 182 -7.83 4.79 -11.46
C VAL A 182 -7.90 3.31 -11.09
N ILE A 183 -6.91 2.81 -10.35
CA ILE A 183 -6.85 1.40 -9.93
C ILE A 183 -7.98 1.06 -8.95
N VAL A 184 -8.22 1.93 -7.97
CA VAL A 184 -9.29 1.74 -6.98
C VAL A 184 -10.67 1.79 -7.65
N TYR A 185 -10.87 2.72 -8.59
CA TYR A 185 -12.13 2.86 -9.32
C TYR A 185 -12.47 1.63 -10.17
N MET A 186 -11.48 1.01 -10.83
CA MET A 186 -11.70 -0.20 -11.62
C MET A 186 -12.18 -1.38 -10.76
N VAL A 187 -11.70 -1.49 -9.52
CA VAL A 187 -12.19 -2.49 -8.56
C VAL A 187 -13.64 -2.21 -8.16
N SER A 188 -13.99 -0.95 -7.92
CA SER A 188 -15.38 -0.58 -7.58
C SER A 188 -16.35 -0.88 -8.72
N VAL A 189 -15.96 -0.66 -9.98
CA VAL A 189 -16.84 -0.91 -11.14
C VAL A 189 -17.09 -2.41 -11.37
N VAL A 190 -16.08 -3.27 -11.18
CA VAL A 190 -16.23 -4.74 -11.29
C VAL A 190 -17.18 -5.33 -10.25
N VAL A 191 -17.35 -4.68 -9.10
CA VAL A 191 -18.31 -5.11 -8.07
C VAL A 191 -19.74 -4.62 -8.37
N ILE A 192 -19.88 -3.62 -9.25
CA ILE A 192 -21.17 -2.95 -9.54
C ILE A 192 -21.84 -3.52 -10.80
N HIS A 193 -21.08 -4.15 -11.70
CA HIS A 193 -21.55 -4.84 -12.91
C HIS A 193 -21.42 -6.35 -12.77
#